data_AF-A0A2A5AID4-F1
#
_entry.id   AF-A0A2A5AID4-F1
#
_cell.length_a   1.000
_cell.length_b   1.000
_cell.length_c   1.000
_cell.angle_alpha   90.00
_cell.angle_beta   90.00
_cell.angle_gamma   90.00
#
_symmetry.space_group_name_H-M   'P 1'
#
loop_
_entity.id
_entity.type
_entity.pdbx_description
1 polymer ?
#
loop_
_entity_poly.entity_id
_entity_poly.type
_entity_poly.pdbx_seq_one_letter_code
_entity_poly.pdbx_strand_id
1 'polypeptide(L)'
;MGDQSHAVSFFCGGSRNFDCFIHLFDEVFVLEVDLKTLNKRLSSRPENEWGGQENERKFIAQLHATKEDIPKSAVIIDATASVSNIVNIILEKST
;
A
#
# COMPACT_ATOMS: atom_id res chain seq x y z
N MET A 1 3.51 21.54 1.08
CA MET A 1 2.96 22.21 2.28
C MET A 1 1.50 21.84 2.35
N GLY A 2 1.11 21.06 3.35
CA GLY A 2 -0.24 20.53 3.52
C GLY A 2 -1.20 21.57 4.08
N ASP A 3 -2.49 21.36 3.79
CA ASP A 3 -3.59 22.11 4.38
C ASP A 3 -3.66 21.86 5.89
N GLN A 4 -3.61 22.93 6.70
CA GLN A 4 -3.65 22.85 8.17
C GLN A 4 -5.08 22.83 8.72
N SER A 5 -6.12 22.82 7.87
CA SER A 5 -7.51 22.76 8.32
C SER A 5 -7.94 21.37 8.81
N HIS A 6 -7.15 20.34 8.53
CA HIS A 6 -7.40 18.95 8.92
C HIS A 6 -6.34 18.47 9.91
N ALA A 7 -6.77 17.83 11.00
CA ALA A 7 -5.87 17.32 12.04
C ALA A 7 -4.93 16.21 11.52
N VAL A 8 -5.36 15.46 10.50
CA VAL A 8 -4.59 14.38 9.86
C VAL A 8 -4.91 14.35 8.37
N SER A 9 -3.90 14.14 7.52
CA SER A 9 -4.04 13.96 6.08
C SER A 9 -3.46 12.62 5.64
N PHE A 10 -4.23 11.83 4.89
CA PHE A 10 -3.81 10.52 4.40
C PHE A 10 -3.50 10.57 2.90
N PHE A 11 -2.37 9.97 2.51
CA PHE A 11 -1.96 9.83 1.11
C PHE A 11 -1.89 8.34 0.77
N CYS A 12 -2.66 7.89 -0.22
CA CYS A 12 -2.67 6.50 -0.66
C CYS A 12 -2.17 6.35 -2.11
N GLY A 13 -1.36 5.32 -2.36
CA GLY A 13 -0.90 4.99 -3.70
C GLY A 13 0.36 4.13 -3.68
N GLY A 14 0.64 3.45 -4.78
CA GLY A 14 1.92 2.80 -5.00
C GLY A 14 2.93 3.86 -5.44
N SER A 15 3.82 4.28 -4.55
CA SER A 15 4.90 5.19 -4.90
C SER A 15 6.25 4.51 -4.73
N ARG A 16 7.00 4.46 -5.82
CA ARG A 16 8.36 3.86 -5.88
C ARG A 16 9.47 4.90 -5.77
N ASN A 17 9.10 6.18 -5.74
CA ASN A 17 9.99 7.29 -5.44
C ASN A 17 9.81 7.77 -3.99
N PHE A 18 9.33 6.88 -3.11
CA PHE A 18 9.01 7.21 -1.73
C PHE A 18 10.20 7.77 -0.98
N ASP A 19 11.43 7.32 -1.27
CA ASP A 19 12.64 7.84 -0.63
C ASP A 19 12.77 9.38 -0.72
N CYS A 20 12.22 9.99 -1.78
CA CYS A 20 12.25 11.43 -1.99
C CYS A 20 11.33 12.22 -1.04
N PHE A 21 10.34 11.58 -0.43
CA PHE A 21 9.29 12.30 0.32
C PHE A 21 8.78 11.55 1.55
N ILE A 22 9.27 10.34 1.83
CA ILE A 22 8.83 9.54 2.98
C ILE A 22 9.08 10.24 4.31
N HIS A 23 10.10 11.08 4.37
CA HIS A 23 10.44 11.92 5.51
C HIS A 23 9.42 13.06 5.78
N LEU A 24 8.44 13.25 4.88
CA LEU A 24 7.35 14.22 5.07
C LEU A 24 6.15 13.63 5.82
N PHE A 25 6.13 12.31 6.06
CA PHE A 25 5.06 11.65 6.79
C PHE A 25 5.50 11.30 8.20
N ASP A 26 4.59 11.49 9.15
CA ASP A 26 4.77 11.06 10.54
C ASP A 26 4.70 9.53 10.66
N GLU A 27 3.81 8.90 9.88
CA GLU A 27 3.61 7.45 9.85
C GLU A 27 3.39 6.92 8.43
N VAL A 28 3.87 5.70 8.19
CA VAL A 28 3.77 5.04 6.87
C VAL A 28 3.22 3.64 7.05
N PHE A 29 2.08 3.36 6.41
CA PHE A 29 1.40 2.08 6.48
C PHE A 29 1.55 1.31 5.17
N VAL A 30 1.93 0.04 5.25
CA VAL A 30 2.01 -0.86 4.09
C VAL A 30 0.98 -1.96 4.25
N LEU A 31 0.02 -2.00 3.31
CA LEU A 31 -1.02 -3.01 3.24
C LEU A 31 -0.47 -4.27 2.56
N GLU A 32 -0.20 -5.29 3.35
CA GLU A 32 0.37 -6.55 2.86
C GLU A 32 -0.69 -7.64 2.76
N VAL A 33 -0.59 -8.46 1.71
CA VAL A 33 -1.31 -9.72 1.57
C VAL A 33 -0.36 -10.81 1.09
N ASP A 34 -0.73 -12.07 1.32
CA ASP A 34 0.00 -13.19 0.75
C ASP A 34 -0.14 -13.24 -0.80
N LEU A 35 0.82 -13.89 -1.46
CA LEU A 35 0.88 -13.95 -2.92
C LEU A 35 -0.34 -14.62 -3.56
N LYS A 36 -0.96 -15.60 -2.88
CA LYS A 36 -2.15 -16.29 -3.38
C LYS A 36 -3.35 -15.35 -3.35
N THR A 37 -3.54 -14.61 -2.27
CA THR A 37 -4.57 -13.57 -2.16
C THR A 37 -4.35 -12.45 -3.17
N LEU A 38 -3.09 -11.99 -3.34
CA LEU A 38 -2.74 -10.98 -4.32
C LEU A 38 -3.12 -11.40 -5.76
N ASN A 39 -2.68 -12.58 -6.18
CA ASN A 39 -2.97 -13.10 -7.52
C ASN A 39 -4.47 -13.27 -7.78
N LYS A 40 -5.23 -13.72 -6.77
CA LYS A 40 -6.69 -13.82 -6.87
C LYS A 40 -7.36 -12.46 -7.09
N ARG A 41 -6.88 -11.39 -6.43
CA ARG A 41 -7.41 -10.03 -6.61
C ARG A 41 -7.02 -9.45 -7.98
N LEU A 42 -5.79 -9.71 -8.43
CA LEU A 42 -5.30 -9.27 -9.73
C LEU A 42 -6.00 -9.98 -10.90
N SER A 43 -6.37 -11.26 -10.75
CA SER A 43 -7.06 -12.00 -11.84
C SER A 43 -8.43 -11.44 -12.17
N SER A 44 -9.11 -10.82 -11.21
CA SER A 44 -10.38 -10.10 -11.43
C SER A 44 -10.21 -8.65 -11.88
N ARG A 45 -8.97 -8.14 -11.96
CA ARG A 45 -8.71 -6.75 -12.30
C ARG A 45 -8.81 -6.52 -13.81
N PRO A 46 -9.57 -5.51 -14.28
CA PRO A 46 -9.65 -5.12 -15.69
C PRO A 46 -8.29 -4.81 -16.31
N GLU A 47 -8.10 -5.11 -17.59
CA GLU A 47 -6.82 -4.88 -18.31
C GLU A 47 -6.42 -3.41 -18.45
N ASN A 48 -7.37 -2.48 -18.31
CA ASN A 48 -7.12 -1.04 -18.34
C ASN A 48 -6.70 -0.46 -16.98
N GLU A 49 -6.63 -1.29 -15.95
CA GLU A 49 -6.13 -0.94 -14.63
C GLU A 49 -4.77 -1.60 -14.39
N TRP A 50 -3.87 -0.89 -13.68
CA TRP A 50 -2.56 -1.43 -13.30
C TRP A 50 -2.67 -2.78 -12.59
N GLY A 51 -2.00 -3.81 -13.09
CA GLY A 51 -2.08 -5.19 -12.60
C GLY A 51 -3.17 -6.03 -13.27
N GLY A 52 -3.87 -5.46 -14.25
CA GLY A 52 -4.75 -6.17 -15.16
C GLY A 52 -3.99 -6.95 -16.24
N GLN A 53 -2.84 -6.43 -16.68
CA GLN A 53 -2.04 -7.06 -17.73
C GLN A 53 -1.04 -8.10 -17.18
N GLU A 54 -0.67 -9.10 -17.99
CA GLU A 54 0.20 -10.21 -17.56
C GLU A 54 1.62 -9.74 -17.18
N ASN A 55 2.21 -8.84 -17.96
CA ASN A 55 3.52 -8.25 -17.67
C ASN A 55 3.52 -7.47 -16.35
N GLU A 56 2.45 -6.71 -16.07
CA GLU A 56 2.28 -5.98 -14.81
C GLU A 56 2.13 -6.94 -13.63
N ARG A 57 1.38 -8.04 -13.79
CA ARG A 57 1.24 -9.08 -12.75
C ARG A 57 2.56 -9.76 -12.43
N LYS A 58 3.39 -10.05 -13.44
CA LYS A 58 4.75 -10.61 -13.24
C LYS A 58 5.62 -9.64 -12.47
N PHE A 59 5.57 -8.36 -12.82
CA PHE A 59 6.31 -7.32 -12.11
C PHE A 59 5.85 -7.17 -10.66
N ILE A 60 4.54 -7.14 -10.42
CA ILE A 60 3.96 -7.10 -9.06
C ILE A 60 4.39 -8.33 -8.23
N ALA A 61 4.43 -9.52 -8.84
CA ALA A 61 4.87 -10.73 -8.15
C ALA A 61 6.37 -10.67 -7.78
N GLN A 62 7.21 -10.11 -8.66
CA GLN A 62 8.62 -9.87 -8.35
C GLN A 62 8.78 -8.89 -7.18
N LEU A 63 8.09 -7.75 -7.22
CA LEU A 63 8.12 -6.76 -6.13
C LEU A 63 7.63 -7.35 -4.81
N HIS A 64 6.58 -8.18 -4.84
CA HIS A 64 6.09 -8.88 -3.66
C HIS A 64 7.15 -9.81 -3.06
N ALA A 65 7.92 -10.50 -3.90
CA ALA A 65 8.98 -11.41 -3.47
C ALA A 65 10.23 -10.67 -2.94
N THR A 66 10.65 -9.59 -3.60
CA THR A 66 11.87 -8.86 -3.23
C THR A 66 11.66 -7.85 -2.11
N LYS A 67 10.42 -7.36 -1.93
CA LYS A 67 10.08 -6.27 -1.00
C LYS A 67 10.89 -4.99 -1.23
N GLU A 68 11.46 -4.82 -2.43
CA GLU A 68 12.40 -3.72 -2.74
C GLU A 68 11.73 -2.34 -2.72
N ASP A 69 10.43 -2.29 -3.00
CA ASP A 69 9.61 -1.08 -3.00
C ASP A 69 8.93 -0.81 -1.64
N ILE A 70 9.39 -1.44 -0.55
CA ILE A 70 8.79 -1.30 0.79
C ILE A 70 9.74 -0.53 1.71
N PRO A 71 9.29 0.59 2.32
CA PRO A 71 10.09 1.29 3.31
C PRO A 71 10.34 0.44 4.55
N LYS A 72 11.59 0.40 5.02
CA LYS A 72 11.99 -0.41 6.18
C LYS A 72 11.33 0.01 7.50
N SER A 73 10.93 1.27 7.62
CA SER A 73 10.30 1.83 8.82
C SER A 73 8.77 1.78 8.78
N ALA A 74 8.16 1.19 7.74
CA ALA A 74 6.71 1.16 7.61
C ALA A 74 6.05 0.19 8.60
N VAL A 75 4.87 0.58 9.08
CA VAL A 75 3.96 -0.30 9.81
C VAL A 75 3.27 -1.22 8.82
N ILE A 76 3.57 -2.52 8.90
CA ILE A 76 2.92 -3.54 8.07
C ILE A 76 1.55 -3.88 8.64
N ILE A 77 0.51 -3.79 7.82
CA ILE A 77 -0.87 -4.15 8.17
C ILE A 77 -1.33 -5.29 7.27
N ASP A 78 -1.83 -6.37 7.87
CA ASP A 78 -2.44 -7.47 7.14
C ASP A 78 -3.76 -7.01 6.50
N ALA A 79 -3.74 -6.91 5.17
CA ALA A 79 -4.87 -6.48 4.36
C ALA A 79 -5.74 -7.64 3.84
N THR A 80 -5.64 -8.82 4.48
CA THR A 80 -6.62 -9.90 4.34
C THR A 80 -7.87 -9.68 5.21
N ALA A 81 -7.76 -8.83 6.24
CA ALA A 81 -8.86 -8.42 7.11
C ALA A 81 -9.91 -7.56 6.37
N SER A 82 -11.06 -7.33 7.02
CA SER A 82 -12.08 -6.42 6.50
C SER A 82 -11.57 -4.99 6.42
N VAL A 83 -12.09 -4.20 5.48
CA VAL A 83 -11.74 -2.78 5.32
C VAL A 83 -11.96 -2.01 6.62
N SER A 84 -13.07 -2.27 7.33
CA SER A 84 -13.36 -1.61 8.61
C SER A 84 -12.29 -1.88 9.67
N ASN A 85 -11.79 -3.12 9.76
CA ASN A 85 -10.73 -3.45 10.71
C ASN A 85 -9.41 -2.76 10.35
N ILE A 86 -9.06 -2.73 9.07
CA ILE A 86 -7.85 -2.06 8.57
C ILE A 86 -7.92 -0.56 8.87
N VAL A 87 -9.06 0.08 8.61
CA VAL A 87 -9.28 1.50 8.88
C VAL A 87 -9.13 1.79 10.38
N ASN A 88 -9.71 0.96 11.25
CA ASN A 88 -9.56 1.14 12.69
C ASN A 88 -8.10 1.05 13.13
N ILE A 89 -7.33 0.07 12.64
CA ILE A 89 -5.89 -0.06 12.94
C ILE A 89 -5.11 1.19 12.52
N ILE A 90 -5.41 1.75 11.35
CA ILE A 90 -4.76 2.97 10.86
C ILE A 90 -5.11 4.15 11.77
N LEU A 91 -6.39 4.33 12.11
CA LEU A 91 -6.84 5.45 12.94
C LEU A 91 -6.25 5.40 14.37
N GLU A 92 -6.18 4.21 14.97
CA GLU A 92 -5.56 4.00 16.29
C GLU A 92 -4.07 4.37 16.33
N LYS A 93 -3.38 4.26 15.19
CA LYS A 93 -1.96 4.61 15.06
C LYS A 93 -1.71 6.04 14.57
N SER A 94 -2.76 6.75 14.17
CA SER A 94 -2.68 8.12 13.64
C SER A 94 -3.15 9.18 14.64
N THR A 95 -3.37 8.80 15.91
CA THR A 95 -3.82 9.65 17.01
C THR A 95 -2.70 9.83 18.02
#